data_AF-A0A444YV58-F1
#
_entry.id   AF-A0A444YV58-F1
#
_cell.length_a   1.000
_cell.length_b   1.000
_cell.length_c   1.000
_cell.angle_alpha   90.00
_cell.angle_beta   90.00
_cell.angle_gamma   90.00
#
_symmetry.space_group_name_H-M   'P 1'
#
loop_
_entity.id
_entity.type
_entity.pdbx_description
1 polymer ?
#
loop_
_entity_poly.entity_id
_entity_poly.type
_entity_poly.pdbx_seq_one_letter_code
_entity_poly.pdbx_strand_id
1 'polypeptide(L)'
;MSRRSITWRPPSGDWLKANVDAAYSRSMPEGAITVELIRIRAHSSVAAEAEAMRRTLILATNLNMEQILIESDNLPLVQAVK
;
A
#
# COMPACT_ATOMS: atom_id res chain seq x y z
N MET A 1 -1.38 -28.41 7.45
CA MET A 1 -1.79 -27.20 6.71
C MET A 1 -0.79 -26.96 5.58
N SER A 2 -1.19 -27.15 4.32
CA SER A 2 -0.30 -26.94 3.17
C SER A 2 -0.08 -25.44 2.96
N ARG A 3 1.16 -24.95 3.10
CA ARG A 3 1.56 -23.60 2.69
C ARG A 3 1.51 -23.53 1.17
N ARG A 4 0.39 -23.07 0.60
CA ARG A 4 0.35 -22.69 -0.82
C ARG A 4 1.37 -21.56 -1.01
N SER A 5 2.46 -21.84 -1.72
CA SER A 5 3.39 -20.82 -2.15
C SER A 5 2.65 -19.88 -3.11
N ILE A 6 2.50 -18.63 -2.70
CA ILE A 6 2.03 -17.57 -3.61
C ILE A 6 3.23 -17.22 -4.48
N THR A 7 3.27 -17.77 -5.69
CA THR A 7 4.28 -17.41 -6.68
C THR A 7 3.86 -16.08 -7.30
N TRP A 8 4.60 -15.01 -6.99
CA TRP A 8 4.43 -13.70 -7.64
C TRP A 8 4.57 -13.87 -9.16
N ARG A 9 3.69 -13.21 -9.92
CA ARG A 9 3.80 -13.08 -11.37
C ARG A 9 3.87 -11.60 -11.70
N PRO A 10 4.79 -11.17 -12.60
CA PRO A 10 4.78 -9.81 -13.07
C PRO A 10 3.44 -9.53 -13.74
N PRO A 11 2.88 -8.32 -13.56
CA PRO A 11 1.66 -7.95 -14.24
C PRO A 11 1.95 -7.80 -15.74
N SER A 12 0.91 -7.86 -16.59
CA SER A 12 1.04 -7.67 -18.03
C SER A 12 1.70 -6.32 -18.34
N GLY A 13 2.39 -6.20 -19.49
CA GLY A 13 3.29 -5.08 -19.79
C GLY A 13 2.71 -3.66 -19.66
N ASP A 14 1.39 -3.51 -19.73
CA ASP A 14 0.71 -2.21 -19.67
C ASP A 14 0.25 -1.81 -18.26
N TRP A 15 0.51 -2.65 -17.24
CA TRP A 15 0.09 -2.38 -15.87
C TRP A 15 1.06 -1.43 -15.17
N LEU A 16 0.50 -0.40 -14.52
CA LEU A 16 1.28 0.45 -13.64
C LEU A 16 1.57 -0.28 -12.32
N LYS A 17 2.80 -0.21 -11.84
CA LYS A 17 3.19 -0.77 -10.54
C LYS A 17 3.34 0.36 -9.53
N ALA A 18 2.63 0.26 -8.41
CA ALA A 18 2.75 1.16 -7.26
C ALA A 18 3.24 0.37 -6.05
N ASN A 19 4.41 0.74 -5.53
CA ASN A 19 4.92 0.24 -4.26
C ASN A 19 4.40 1.14 -3.15
N VAL A 20 3.77 0.54 -2.14
CA VAL A 20 3.19 1.25 -1.00
C VAL A 20 3.88 0.80 0.27
N ASP A 21 4.31 1.78 1.06
CA ASP A 21 4.92 1.59 2.37
C ASP A 21 4.47 2.75 3.28
N ALA A 22 4.27 2.46 4.56
CA ALA A 22 3.84 3.46 5.53
C ALA A 22 4.45 3.22 6.92
N ALA A 23 5.33 4.14 7.31
CA ALA A 23 5.87 4.17 8.65
C ALA A 23 4.92 4.85 9.66
N TYR A 24 4.75 4.24 10.84
CA TYR A 24 4.04 4.83 11.97
C TYR A 24 4.98 5.09 13.15
N SER A 25 4.94 6.29 13.71
CA SER A 25 5.64 6.66 14.93
C SER A 25 4.68 7.15 16.01
N ARG A 26 4.75 6.54 17.21
CA ARG A 26 3.94 6.94 18.37
C ARG A 26 4.44 8.25 19.00
N SER A 27 5.71 8.62 18.81
CA SER A 27 6.29 9.88 19.30
C SER A 27 6.01 11.06 18.38
N MET A 28 5.69 10.78 17.12
CA MET A 28 5.28 11.74 16.11
C MET A 28 3.94 11.31 15.51
N PRO A 29 2.85 11.30 16.30
CA PRO A 29 1.52 11.06 15.74
C PRO A 29 1.20 12.10 14.66
N GLU A 30 1.86 13.28 14.72
CA GLU A 30 1.82 14.33 13.72
C GLU A 30 3.21 14.98 13.54
N GLY A 31 4.13 14.30 12.83
CA GLY A 31 5.11 15.02 12.03
C GLY A 31 6.57 14.54 12.05
N ALA A 32 7.01 14.03 10.91
CA ALA A 32 8.33 14.26 10.33
C ALA A 32 8.22 14.08 8.80
N ILE A 33 9.02 14.85 8.05
CA ILE A 33 9.01 14.95 6.60
C ILE A 33 10.26 14.25 6.07
N THR A 34 10.09 13.18 5.29
CA THR A 34 11.03 12.75 4.25
C THR A 34 10.25 11.98 3.17
N VAL A 35 10.23 12.54 1.96
CA VAL A 35 9.98 11.93 0.61
C VAL A 35 9.06 10.69 0.62
N GLU A 36 7.75 10.74 0.40
CA GLU A 36 7.09 11.03 -0.89
C GLU A 36 5.57 11.32 -0.64
N LEU A 37 5.27 12.62 -0.66
CA LEU A 37 4.00 13.33 -0.92
C LEU A 37 2.73 13.24 -0.07
N ILE A 38 2.46 12.24 0.79
CA ILE A 38 1.18 12.25 1.53
C ILE A 38 1.31 11.94 3.03
N ARG A 39 0.98 12.94 3.87
CA ARG A 39 0.79 12.75 5.30
C ARG A 39 -0.52 12.01 5.57
N ILE A 40 -0.44 11.00 6.41
CA ILE A 40 -1.56 10.13 6.77
C ILE A 40 -1.74 10.18 8.29
N ARG A 41 -2.97 10.41 8.75
CA ARG A 41 -3.32 10.21 10.17
C ARG A 41 -3.64 8.74 10.37
N ALA A 42 -2.82 8.07 11.18
CA ALA A 42 -3.00 6.67 11.54
C ALA A 42 -2.67 6.46 13.01
N HIS A 43 -3.31 5.45 13.62
CA HIS A 43 -3.14 5.13 15.05
C HIS A 43 -2.27 3.88 15.28
N SER A 44 -1.84 3.22 14.19
CA SER A 44 -0.99 2.04 14.20
C SER A 44 -0.27 1.90 12.87
N SER A 45 0.79 1.06 12.83
CA SER A 45 1.50 0.73 11.58
C SER A 45 0.56 0.12 10.54
N VAL A 46 -0.29 -0.83 10.95
CA VAL A 46 -1.26 -1.46 10.04
C VAL A 46 -2.27 -0.45 9.51
N ALA A 47 -2.72 0.49 10.34
CA ALA A 47 -3.62 1.55 9.90
C ALA A 47 -2.94 2.52 8.91
N ALA A 48 -1.65 2.79 9.09
CA ALA A 48 -0.86 3.62 8.17
C ALA A 48 -0.74 2.94 6.80
N GLU A 49 -0.39 1.65 6.78
CA GLU A 49 -0.31 0.83 5.56
C GLU A 49 -1.66 0.75 4.83
N ALA A 50 -2.73 0.48 5.57
CA ALA A 50 -4.08 0.40 5.02
C ALA A 50 -4.52 1.71 4.35
N GLU A 51 -4.22 2.84 4.97
CA GLU A 51 -4.58 4.15 4.43
C GLU A 51 -3.66 4.55 3.26
N ALA A 52 -2.39 4.13 3.25
CA ALA A 52 -1.51 4.30 2.10
C ALA A 52 -2.00 3.49 0.89
N MET A 53 -2.44 2.25 1.09
CA MET A 53 -3.07 1.44 0.04
C MET A 53 -4.37 2.08 -0.47
N ARG A 54 -5.23 2.56 0.45
CA ARG A 54 -6.48 3.25 0.09
C ARG A 54 -6.24 4.48 -0.77
N ARG A 55 -5.26 5.31 -0.40
CA ARG A 55 -4.91 6.53 -1.16
C ARG A 55 -4.35 6.22 -2.53
N THR A 56 -3.52 5.19 -2.64
CA THR A 56 -2.99 4.71 -3.91
C THR A 56 -4.13 4.28 -4.85
N LEU A 57 -5.13 3.57 -4.34
CA LEU A 57 -6.30 3.16 -5.12
C LEU A 57 -7.15 4.36 -5.58
N ILE A 58 -7.38 5.34 -4.70
CA ILE A 58 -8.11 6.57 -5.04
C ILE A 58 -7.37 7.35 -6.13
N LEU A 59 -6.05 7.48 -6.00
CA LEU A 59 -5.22 8.17 -7.00
C LEU A 59 -5.28 7.45 -8.35
N ALA A 60 -5.12 6.12 -8.37
CA ALA A 60 -5.24 5.32 -9.57
C ALA A 60 -6.62 5.52 -10.26
N THR A 61 -7.69 5.53 -9.47
CA THR A 61 -9.05 5.78 -9.96
C THR A 61 -9.17 7.18 -10.57
N ASN A 62 -8.66 8.21 -9.89
CA ASN A 62 -8.71 9.60 -10.36
C ASN A 62 -7.88 9.84 -11.63
N LEU A 63 -6.81 9.06 -11.83
CA LEU A 63 -5.97 9.10 -13.01
C LEU A 63 -6.46 8.16 -14.13
N ASN A 64 -7.63 7.54 -13.96
CA ASN A 64 -8.23 6.59 -14.88
C ASN A 64 -7.27 5.41 -15.22
N MET A 65 -6.49 4.98 -14.23
CA MET A 65 -5.58 3.83 -14.33
C MET A 65 -6.38 2.55 -14.09
N GLU A 66 -6.85 1.94 -15.17
CA GLU A 66 -7.67 0.71 -15.11
C GLU A 66 -6.87 -0.53 -14.71
N GLN A 67 -5.55 -0.52 -14.91
CA GLN A 67 -4.66 -1.65 -14.66
C GLN A 67 -3.49 -1.23 -13.77
N ILE A 68 -3.63 -1.47 -12.46
CA ILE A 68 -2.60 -1.17 -11.46
C ILE A 68 -2.31 -2.39 -10.60
N LEU A 69 -1.03 -2.66 -10.37
CA LEU A 69 -0.53 -3.59 -9.37
C LEU A 69 -0.06 -2.78 -8.15
N ILE A 70 -0.71 -2.97 -7.01
CA ILE A 70 -0.31 -2.38 -5.73
C ILE A 70 0.46 -3.44 -4.94
N GLU A 71 1.72 -3.15 -4.62
CA GLU A 71 2.57 -4.02 -3.79
C GLU A 71 2.75 -3.43 -2.39
N SER A 72 2.64 -4.28 -1.37
CA SER A 72 2.89 -3.96 0.05
C SER A 72 3.58 -5.15 0.72
N ASP A 73 4.46 -4.89 1.67
CA ASP A 73 5.13 -5.90 2.49
C ASP A 73 4.26 -6.38 3.67
N ASN A 74 3.12 -5.71 3.93
CA ASN A 74 2.18 -6.05 5.00
C ASN A 74 1.29 -7.24 4.58
N LEU A 75 1.81 -8.46 4.74
CA LEU A 75 1.10 -9.70 4.37
C LEU A 75 -0.32 -9.82 4.97
N PRO A 76 -0.57 -9.52 6.26
CA PRO A 76 -1.92 -9.57 6.82
C PRO A 76 -2.92 -8.67 6.10
N LEU A 77 -2.48 -7.46 5.72
CA LEU A 77 -3.31 -6.50 5.01
C LEU A 77 -3.59 -6.95 3.57
N VAL A 78 -2.57 -7.42 2.85
CA VAL A 78 -2.73 -8.00 1.50
C VAL A 78 -3.70 -9.19 1.52
N GLN A 79 -3.64 -10.03 2.54
CA GLN A 79 -4.56 -11.17 2.70
C GLN A 79 -5.99 -10.76 3.03
N ALA A 80 -6.20 -9.65 3.73
CA ALA A 80 -7.52 -9.17 4.12
C ALA A 80 -8.28 -8.49 2.96
N VAL A 81 -7.54 -7.94 1.99
CA VAL A 81 -8.10 -7.18 0.85
C VAL A 81 -8.28 -8.06 -0.40
N LYS A 82 -7.57 -9.20 -0.47
CA LYS A 82 -7.71 -10.19 -1.54
C LYS A 82 -9.06 -10.90 -1.52
#